data_AF-A0A2T4TWN5-F1
#
_entry.id   AF-A0A2T4TWN5-F1
#
_cell.length_a   1.000
_cell.length_b   1.000
_cell.length_c   1.000
_cell.angle_alpha   90.00
_cell.angle_beta   90.00
_cell.angle_gamma   90.00
#
_symmetry.space_group_name_H-M   'P 1'
#
loop_
_entity.id
_entity.type
_entity.pdbx_description
1 polymer ?
#
loop_
_entity_poly.entity_id
_entity_poly.type
_entity_poly.pdbx_seq_one_letter_code
_entity_poly.pdbx_strand_id
1 'polypeptide(L)'
;MWVMRREARREGRHVLKSAALIGGVVLTCGLLAFRVVSGWSAEPQMSSEHHHHPAVTPPQKTMVQPGGPVKQQSGLAMPKGWQFAMPAGNHHAGRQVFIDFECFKCHEVRGEDFPSPKAEQGDVGSVLSGMGAMHTAEYFVEVMIDPNASVAWRINHHKSENKGYLGPDGKSKMPSYNDSMTIQQLIDVVAYMKSLTAGAHAH
;
A
#
# COMPACT_ATOMS: atom_id res chain seq x y z
N MET A 1 11.39 24.82 -73.53
CA MET A 1 12.67 24.23 -73.97
C MET A 1 12.85 22.93 -73.18
N TRP A 2 12.79 21.76 -73.84
CA TRP A 2 13.15 20.39 -73.39
C TRP A 2 12.47 19.84 -72.10
N VAL A 3 11.53 18.87 -72.08
CA VAL A 3 11.39 17.48 -72.61
C VAL A 3 12.17 16.39 -71.83
N MET A 4 11.46 15.26 -71.62
CA MET A 4 11.76 13.96 -70.97
C MET A 4 11.50 13.91 -69.46
N ARG A 5 10.50 13.20 -68.90
CA ARG A 5 9.86 11.89 -69.17
C ARG A 5 10.85 10.72 -69.27
N ARG A 6 10.87 9.87 -68.25
CA ARG A 6 10.87 8.41 -68.41
C ARG A 6 10.28 7.70 -67.18
N GLU A 7 9.19 6.99 -67.43
CA GLU A 7 8.65 5.90 -66.62
C GLU A 7 9.61 4.69 -66.64
N ALA A 8 9.51 3.80 -65.64
CA ALA A 8 8.91 2.47 -65.81
C ALA A 8 9.51 1.42 -64.84
N ARG A 9 8.58 0.65 -64.21
CA ARG A 9 8.53 -0.83 -64.07
C ARG A 9 9.76 -1.56 -63.48
N ARG A 10 9.67 -2.65 -62.70
CA ARG A 10 8.62 -3.68 -62.53
C ARG A 10 9.09 -4.68 -61.45
N GLU A 11 8.10 -5.27 -60.79
CA GLU A 11 7.97 -6.70 -60.42
C GLU A 11 8.84 -7.37 -59.34
N GLY A 12 8.14 -8.12 -58.48
CA GLY A 12 8.71 -9.12 -57.58
C GLY A 12 7.71 -9.66 -56.55
N ARG A 13 6.61 -10.28 -57.01
CA ARG A 13 5.73 -11.10 -56.15
C ARG A 13 6.48 -12.36 -55.72
N HIS A 14 6.46 -12.70 -54.44
CA HIS A 14 6.52 -14.10 -54.01
C HIS A 14 5.41 -14.40 -53.01
N VAL A 15 4.46 -15.19 -53.49
CA VAL A 15 3.45 -15.91 -52.74
C VAL A 15 4.09 -17.23 -52.30
N LEU A 16 4.02 -17.58 -51.02
CA LEU A 16 3.93 -18.98 -50.63
C LEU A 16 3.04 -19.12 -49.40
N LYS A 17 1.87 -19.72 -49.66
CA LYS A 17 0.96 -20.30 -48.69
C LYS A 17 1.53 -21.64 -48.24
N SER A 18 1.35 -22.00 -46.98
CA SER A 18 1.26 -23.41 -46.57
C SER A 18 0.38 -23.49 -45.34
N ALA A 19 -0.82 -24.04 -45.55
CA ALA A 19 -1.72 -24.54 -44.54
C ALA A 19 -1.53 -26.07 -44.48
N ALA A 20 -1.55 -26.64 -43.28
CA ALA A 20 -1.83 -28.06 -43.09
C ALA A 20 -2.57 -28.25 -41.76
N LEU A 21 -3.83 -28.68 -41.89
CA LEU A 21 -4.75 -29.16 -40.87
C LEU A 21 -4.51 -30.65 -40.65
N ILE A 22 -4.40 -31.11 -39.40
CA ILE A 22 -4.75 -32.46 -38.93
C ILE A 22 -5.08 -32.28 -37.44
N GLY A 23 -6.18 -32.69 -36.84
CA GLY A 23 -7.34 -33.49 -37.24
C GLY A 23 -8.13 -33.70 -35.95
N GLY A 24 -9.44 -33.47 -35.97
CA GLY A 24 -10.29 -33.61 -34.79
C GLY A 24 -10.53 -35.07 -34.41
N VAL A 25 -10.77 -35.30 -33.12
CA VAL A 25 -11.55 -36.44 -32.63
C VAL A 25 -12.60 -35.89 -31.68
N VAL A 26 -13.85 -35.92 -32.16
CA VAL A 26 -15.07 -35.83 -31.34
C VAL A 26 -15.54 -37.26 -31.13
N LEU A 27 -15.65 -37.68 -29.87
CA LEU A 27 -16.42 -38.84 -29.41
C LEU A 27 -16.97 -38.47 -28.03
N THR A 28 -18.16 -37.88 -27.95
CA THR A 28 -19.47 -38.52 -27.69
C THR A 28 -19.64 -39.14 -26.30
N CYS A 29 -20.61 -38.57 -25.58
CA CYS A 29 -21.57 -39.20 -24.67
C CYS A 29 -21.05 -40.01 -23.48
N GLY A 30 -21.16 -39.39 -22.31
CA GLY A 30 -21.18 -40.06 -21.02
C GLY A 30 -21.85 -39.21 -19.95
N LEU A 31 -23.16 -38.97 -20.08
CA LEU A 31 -24.01 -38.56 -18.96
C LEU A 31 -24.04 -39.73 -17.96
N LEU A 32 -23.11 -39.74 -17.02
CA LEU A 32 -23.21 -40.54 -15.81
C LEU A 32 -23.49 -39.60 -14.64
N ALA A 33 -24.79 -39.50 -14.34
CA ALA A 33 -25.28 -38.95 -13.09
C ALA A 33 -24.80 -39.84 -11.94
N PHE A 34 -23.58 -39.58 -11.44
CA PHE A 34 -23.18 -40.07 -10.14
C PHE A 34 -23.92 -39.25 -9.09
N ARG A 35 -24.97 -39.86 -8.54
CA ARG A 35 -25.59 -39.42 -7.30
C ARG A 35 -24.57 -39.52 -6.17
N VAL A 36 -23.94 -38.40 -5.84
CA VAL A 36 -23.26 -38.25 -4.55
C VAL A 36 -24.34 -38.09 -3.49
N VAL A 37 -24.63 -39.19 -2.80
CA VAL A 37 -25.12 -39.11 -1.42
C VAL A 37 -23.93 -38.63 -0.58
N SER A 38 -23.85 -37.31 -0.42
CA SER A 38 -23.31 -36.71 0.79
C SER A 38 -24.52 -36.61 1.72
N GLY A 39 -24.69 -37.52 2.68
CA GLY A 39 -23.76 -37.58 3.80
C GLY A 39 -23.85 -36.26 4.58
N TRP A 40 -25.07 -35.81 4.91
CA TRP A 40 -25.30 -34.82 5.95
C TRP A 40 -24.85 -35.44 7.29
N SER A 41 -23.55 -35.32 7.56
CA SER A 41 -23.01 -35.37 8.90
C SER A 41 -23.12 -33.98 9.49
N ALA A 42 -23.72 -33.93 10.69
CA ALA A 42 -24.07 -32.74 11.44
C ALA A 42 -22.98 -31.65 11.43
N GLU A 43 -23.33 -30.48 10.91
CA GLU A 43 -22.70 -29.23 11.33
C GLU A 43 -22.97 -29.06 12.83
N PRO A 44 -21.93 -28.81 13.66
CA PRO A 44 -22.16 -28.25 14.96
C PRO A 44 -22.78 -26.87 14.75
N GLN A 45 -23.95 -26.62 15.33
CA GLN A 45 -24.44 -25.27 15.54
C GLN A 45 -23.33 -24.47 16.23
N MET A 46 -22.63 -23.62 15.48
CA MET A 46 -22.09 -22.41 16.08
C MET A 46 -23.31 -21.65 16.61
N SER A 47 -23.48 -21.69 17.91
CA SER A 47 -24.28 -20.71 18.61
C SER A 47 -23.82 -19.35 18.08
N SER A 48 -24.74 -18.66 17.40
CA SER A 48 -24.68 -17.21 17.28
C SER A 48 -24.86 -16.67 18.70
N GLU A 49 -23.79 -16.75 19.50
CA GLU A 49 -23.61 -15.86 20.63
C GLU A 49 -23.46 -14.47 20.00
N HIS A 50 -24.60 -13.81 19.88
CA HIS A 50 -24.64 -12.37 19.83
C HIS A 50 -23.95 -11.89 21.10
N HIS A 51 -22.63 -11.66 21.03
CA HIS A 51 -21.95 -10.86 22.03
C HIS A 51 -22.66 -9.51 22.02
N HIS A 52 -23.57 -9.35 22.98
CA HIS A 52 -24.06 -8.05 23.37
C HIS A 52 -22.80 -7.28 23.77
N HIS A 53 -22.34 -6.39 22.89
CA HIS A 53 -21.49 -5.30 23.33
C HIS A 53 -22.29 -4.63 24.44
N PRO A 54 -21.80 -4.59 25.69
CA PRO A 54 -22.47 -3.80 26.71
C PRO A 54 -22.59 -2.39 26.14
N ALA A 55 -23.81 -1.85 26.18
CA ALA A 55 -24.08 -0.47 25.81
C ALA A 55 -23.01 0.40 26.46
N VAL A 56 -22.33 1.21 25.64
CA VAL A 56 -21.33 2.17 26.09
C VAL A 56 -21.96 2.93 27.24
N THR A 57 -21.49 2.63 28.45
CA THR A 57 -21.96 3.31 29.65
C THR A 57 -21.62 4.79 29.45
N PRO A 58 -22.54 5.74 29.74
CA PRO A 58 -22.19 7.16 29.72
C PRO A 58 -20.92 7.35 30.55
N PRO A 59 -20.00 8.27 30.20
CA PRO A 59 -18.78 8.47 30.96
C PRO A 59 -19.18 8.67 32.42
N GLN A 60 -18.86 7.68 33.26
CA GLN A 60 -19.08 7.80 34.69
C GLN A 60 -18.28 9.02 35.10
N LYS A 61 -18.99 10.07 35.52
CA LYS A 61 -18.41 11.27 36.11
C LYS A 61 -17.46 10.78 37.18
N THR A 62 -16.16 10.85 36.92
CA THR A 62 -15.14 10.32 37.82
C THR A 62 -15.37 10.98 39.16
N MET A 63 -15.93 10.24 40.11
CA MET A 63 -15.95 10.67 41.49
C MET A 63 -14.49 10.63 41.91
N VAL A 64 -13.84 11.79 41.92
CA VAL A 64 -12.54 11.96 42.54
C VAL A 64 -12.76 11.63 44.01
N GLN A 65 -12.48 10.38 44.38
CA GLN A 65 -12.31 10.01 45.77
C GLN A 65 -11.23 10.93 46.33
N PRO A 66 -11.41 11.55 47.52
CA PRO A 66 -10.33 12.26 48.19
C PRO A 66 -9.32 11.21 48.64
N GLY A 67 -8.45 10.78 47.72
CA GLY A 67 -7.31 9.95 48.02
C GLY A 67 -6.40 10.76 48.94
N GLY A 68 -6.15 10.26 50.15
CA GLY A 68 -5.03 10.70 50.96
C GLY A 68 -3.73 10.68 50.14
N PRO A 69 -2.66 11.35 50.59
CA PRO A 69 -1.45 11.52 49.79
C PRO A 69 -0.95 10.16 49.31
N VAL A 70 -1.15 9.87 48.03
CA VAL A 70 -0.52 8.73 47.37
C VAL A 70 0.96 9.08 47.37
N LYS A 71 1.71 8.43 48.25
CA LYS A 71 3.17 8.54 48.27
C LYS A 71 3.62 8.06 46.90
N GLN A 72 3.96 9.00 46.03
CA GLN A 72 4.47 8.73 44.69
C GLN A 72 5.66 7.78 44.88
N GLN A 73 5.44 6.49 44.56
CA GLN A 73 6.53 5.54 44.54
C GLN A 73 7.58 6.15 43.63
N SER A 74 8.82 6.18 44.08
CA SER A 74 9.97 6.59 43.28
C SER A 74 10.16 5.56 42.17
N GLY A 75 9.28 5.61 41.17
CA GLY A 75 9.42 4.90 39.92
C GLY A 75 10.65 5.44 39.20
N LEU A 76 11.31 4.57 38.44
CA LEU A 76 12.36 4.98 37.53
C LEU A 76 11.78 6.05 36.59
N ALA A 77 12.23 7.31 36.77
CA ALA A 77 11.81 8.40 35.92
C ALA A 77 12.40 8.22 34.51
N MET A 78 11.69 8.70 33.50
CA MET A 78 12.21 8.70 32.13
C MET A 78 13.47 9.58 32.07
N PRO A 79 14.53 9.16 31.35
CA PRO A 79 15.75 9.95 31.25
C PRO A 79 15.46 11.36 30.71
N LYS A 80 16.17 12.35 31.26
CA LYS A 80 16.07 13.72 30.75
C LYS A 80 16.50 13.75 29.28
N GLY A 81 15.64 14.28 28.41
CA GLY A 81 15.91 14.35 26.97
C GLY A 81 15.68 13.04 26.21
N TRP A 82 15.04 12.04 26.84
CA TRP A 82 14.63 10.83 26.13
C TRP A 82 13.69 11.17 24.96
N GLN A 83 13.94 10.52 23.83
CA GLN A 83 13.09 10.55 22.65
C GLN A 83 13.04 9.13 22.09
N PHE A 84 11.93 8.79 21.44
CA PHE A 84 11.86 7.58 20.63
C PHE A 84 12.86 7.72 19.47
N ALA A 85 13.67 6.69 19.27
CA ALA A 85 14.60 6.60 18.15
C ALA A 85 14.29 5.33 17.38
N MET A 86 14.11 5.46 16.07
CA MET A 86 13.84 4.32 15.22
C MET A 86 15.11 3.46 15.06
N PRO A 87 15.05 2.13 15.31
CA PRO A 87 16.19 1.26 15.07
C PRO A 87 16.65 1.30 13.60
N ALA A 88 17.95 1.04 13.38
CA ALA A 88 18.47 0.87 12.04
C ALA A 88 17.88 -0.41 11.40
N GLY A 89 17.37 -0.28 10.17
CA GLY A 89 16.87 -1.40 9.36
C GLY A 89 17.74 -1.69 8.14
N ASN A 90 17.37 -2.74 7.41
CA ASN A 90 17.97 -3.10 6.13
C ASN A 90 17.17 -2.50 4.97
N HIS A 91 17.72 -1.48 4.31
CA HIS A 91 17.04 -0.80 3.19
C HIS A 91 16.77 -1.70 1.98
N HIS A 92 17.54 -2.78 1.76
CA HIS A 92 17.25 -3.75 0.69
C HIS A 92 16.02 -4.59 1.02
N ALA A 93 15.91 -5.06 2.28
CA ALA A 93 14.70 -5.72 2.75
C ALA A 93 13.51 -4.75 2.74
N GLY A 94 13.74 -3.49 3.10
CA GLY A 94 12.74 -2.44 3.06
C GLY A 94 12.17 -2.17 1.68
N ARG A 95 13.02 -2.20 0.65
CA ARG A 95 12.56 -2.11 -0.74
C ARG A 95 11.65 -3.28 -1.09
N GLN A 96 11.93 -4.48 -0.59
CA GLN A 96 11.03 -5.63 -0.78
C GLN A 96 9.70 -5.42 -0.05
N VAL A 97 9.71 -4.90 1.19
CA VAL A 97 8.48 -4.54 1.91
C VAL A 97 7.66 -3.51 1.14
N PHE A 98 8.31 -2.49 0.55
CA PHE A 98 7.64 -1.49 -0.29
C PHE A 98 6.90 -2.11 -1.49
N ILE A 99 7.45 -3.20 -2.06
CA ILE A 99 6.85 -3.97 -3.14
C ILE A 99 5.71 -4.85 -2.61
N ASP A 100 5.95 -5.61 -1.54
CA ASP A 100 5.00 -6.59 -0.99
C ASP A 100 3.72 -5.92 -0.49
N PHE A 101 3.83 -4.70 0.07
CA PHE A 101 2.70 -3.88 0.50
C PHE A 101 2.20 -2.92 -0.59
N GLU A 102 2.72 -3.07 -1.81
CA GLU A 102 2.33 -2.33 -3.01
C GLU A 102 2.32 -0.81 -2.83
N CYS A 103 3.23 -0.27 -2.02
CA CYS A 103 3.33 1.16 -1.76
C CYS A 103 3.53 1.97 -3.05
N PHE A 104 4.17 1.36 -4.06
CA PHE A 104 4.39 1.94 -5.39
C PHE A 104 3.09 2.24 -6.15
N LYS A 105 1.95 1.60 -5.80
CA LYS A 105 0.68 1.91 -6.47
C LYS A 105 0.32 3.37 -6.29
N CYS A 106 0.52 3.92 -5.10
CA CYS A 106 0.20 5.32 -4.80
C CYS A 106 1.42 6.24 -4.90
N HIS A 107 2.62 5.73 -4.61
CA HIS A 107 3.81 6.56 -4.46
C HIS A 107 4.84 6.35 -5.57
N GLU A 108 5.16 7.42 -6.29
CA GLU A 108 6.25 7.43 -7.27
C GLU A 108 7.62 7.49 -6.56
N VAL A 109 8.55 6.64 -6.98
CA VAL A 109 9.97 6.70 -6.64
C VAL A 109 10.79 6.80 -7.93
N ARG A 110 11.24 7.99 -8.29
CA ARG A 110 12.08 8.23 -9.47
C ARG A 110 13.41 7.50 -9.35
N GLY A 111 13.79 6.86 -10.46
CA GLY A 111 15.00 6.04 -10.53
C GLY A 111 14.78 4.58 -10.13
N GLU A 112 13.56 4.22 -9.70
CA GLU A 112 13.15 2.83 -9.50
C GLU A 112 12.29 2.34 -10.66
N ASP A 113 12.35 1.05 -10.93
CA ASP A 113 11.63 0.40 -12.03
C ASP A 113 10.21 -0.05 -11.64
N PHE A 114 9.52 0.73 -10.79
CA PHE A 114 8.14 0.43 -10.41
C PHE A 114 7.13 0.93 -11.45
N PRO A 115 5.98 0.25 -11.61
CA PRO A 115 4.87 0.81 -12.38
C PRO A 115 4.47 2.17 -11.83
N SER A 116 4.20 3.13 -12.72
CA SER A 116 3.74 4.45 -12.28
C SER A 116 2.36 4.38 -11.62
N PRO A 117 2.10 5.19 -10.59
CA PRO A 117 0.78 5.34 -9.99
C PRO A 117 -0.30 5.69 -11.02
N LYS A 118 -1.48 5.07 -10.90
CA LYS A 118 -2.64 5.34 -11.76
C LYS A 118 -3.57 6.35 -11.08
N ALA A 119 -3.17 7.61 -11.11
CA ALA A 119 -3.86 8.68 -10.39
C ALA A 119 -5.37 8.77 -10.74
N GLU A 120 -5.74 8.48 -11.99
CA GLU A 120 -7.12 8.44 -12.47
C GLU A 120 -7.96 7.31 -11.84
N GLN A 121 -7.33 6.29 -11.27
CA GLN A 121 -7.96 5.17 -10.57
C GLN A 121 -8.03 5.38 -9.06
N GLY A 122 -7.57 6.54 -8.57
CA GLY A 122 -7.55 6.89 -7.15
C GLY A 122 -6.23 6.56 -6.44
N ASP A 123 -5.27 5.97 -7.15
CA ASP A 123 -3.94 5.65 -6.66
C ASP A 123 -3.06 6.91 -6.59
N VAL A 124 -3.28 7.71 -5.54
CA VAL A 124 -2.65 9.02 -5.41
C VAL A 124 -1.90 9.13 -4.08
N GLY A 125 -0.58 9.26 -4.17
CA GLY A 125 0.33 9.52 -3.08
C GLY A 125 1.33 10.62 -3.43
N SER A 126 2.10 11.08 -2.44
CA SER A 126 3.21 12.00 -2.68
C SER A 126 4.36 11.29 -3.40
N VAL A 127 5.14 12.04 -4.18
CA VAL A 127 6.39 11.53 -4.74
C VAL A 127 7.39 11.36 -3.59
N LEU A 128 8.05 10.21 -3.52
CA LEU A 128 8.93 9.87 -2.40
C LEU A 128 10.42 10.10 -2.67
N SER A 129 10.80 10.38 -3.93
CA SER A 129 12.18 10.73 -4.26
C SER A 129 12.66 11.95 -3.48
N GLY A 130 13.81 11.81 -2.81
CA GLY A 130 14.42 12.86 -1.99
C GLY A 130 13.85 12.98 -0.58
N MET A 131 12.75 12.30 -0.26
CA MET A 131 12.10 12.38 1.07
C MET A 131 13.03 11.91 2.19
N GLY A 132 13.95 10.99 1.91
CA GLY A 132 14.92 10.50 2.88
C GLY A 132 15.84 11.59 3.42
N ALA A 133 16.10 12.66 2.66
CA ALA A 133 16.89 13.81 3.11
C ALA A 133 16.05 14.85 3.88
N MET A 134 14.73 14.87 3.66
CA MET A 134 13.83 15.91 4.19
C MET A 134 13.19 15.54 5.53
N HIS A 135 13.04 14.25 5.82
CA HIS A 135 12.30 13.76 6.99
C HIS A 135 13.12 12.83 7.88
N THR A 136 12.78 12.80 9.17
CA THR A 136 13.36 11.84 10.13
C THR A 136 12.79 10.44 9.92
N ALA A 137 13.44 9.42 10.49
CA ALA A 137 12.91 8.05 10.44
C ALA A 137 11.59 7.96 11.22
N GLU A 138 11.51 8.65 12.35
CA GLU A 138 10.37 8.70 13.25
C GLU A 138 9.15 9.34 12.58
N TYR A 139 9.35 10.33 11.71
CA TYR A 139 8.27 10.89 10.90
C TYR A 139 7.70 9.85 9.93
N PHE A 140 8.54 9.05 9.27
CA PHE A 140 8.05 7.98 8.39
C PHE A 140 7.28 6.91 9.15
N VAL A 141 7.76 6.54 10.34
CA VAL A 141 7.07 5.59 11.22
C VAL A 141 5.68 6.10 11.58
N GLU A 142 5.58 7.37 12.02
CA GLU A 142 4.31 7.97 12.42
C GLU A 142 3.30 7.93 11.26
N VAL A 143 3.67 8.39 10.07
CA VAL A 143 2.73 8.46 8.92
C VAL A 143 2.40 7.09 8.32
N MET A 144 3.16 6.03 8.61
CA MET A 144 2.82 4.66 8.22
C MET A 144 1.88 3.98 9.23
N ILE A 145 2.06 4.25 10.52
CA ILE A 145 1.21 3.70 11.60
C ILE A 145 -0.12 4.45 11.70
N ASP A 146 -0.09 5.77 11.56
CA ASP A 146 -1.25 6.64 11.49
C ASP A 146 -1.14 7.59 10.28
N PRO A 147 -1.63 7.17 9.11
CA PRO A 147 -1.64 8.01 7.92
C PRO A 147 -2.41 9.33 8.05
N ASN A 148 -3.19 9.53 9.12
CA ASN A 148 -3.90 10.78 9.39
C ASN A 148 -3.10 11.74 10.30
N ALA A 149 -2.08 11.29 11.01
CA ALA A 149 -1.37 12.08 12.03
C ALA A 149 -0.85 13.42 11.50
N SER A 150 -0.32 13.45 10.28
CA SER A 150 0.22 14.66 9.65
C SER A 150 -0.70 15.28 8.59
N VAL A 151 -1.81 14.64 8.23
CA VAL A 151 -2.55 14.97 7.00
C VAL A 151 -3.20 16.36 7.05
N ALA A 152 -3.78 16.72 8.20
CA ALA A 152 -4.39 18.05 8.39
C ALA A 152 -3.32 19.15 8.37
N TRP A 153 -2.17 18.91 9.00
CA TRP A 153 -1.07 19.88 8.95
C TRP A 153 -0.58 20.05 7.52
N ARG A 154 -0.30 18.96 6.79
CA ARG A 154 0.29 19.07 5.45
C ARG A 154 -0.65 19.74 4.45
N ILE A 155 -1.95 19.45 4.48
CA ILE A 155 -2.93 20.11 3.60
C ILE A 155 -3.00 21.62 3.84
N ASN A 156 -2.93 22.05 5.09
CA ASN A 156 -2.97 23.46 5.45
C ASN A 156 -1.69 24.22 5.09
N HIS A 157 -0.54 23.53 5.08
CA HIS A 157 0.78 24.16 4.90
C HIS A 157 1.37 23.97 3.50
N HIS A 158 0.87 23.00 2.74
CA HIS A 158 1.35 22.69 1.39
C HIS A 158 0.19 22.71 0.40
N LYS A 159 -0.02 23.85 -0.27
CA LYS A 159 -1.13 24.06 -1.23
C LYS A 159 -1.20 23.00 -2.34
N SER A 160 -0.06 22.39 -2.69
CA SER A 160 0.01 21.31 -3.67
C SER A 160 -0.40 19.94 -3.13
N GLU A 161 -0.72 19.79 -1.84
CA GLU A 161 -1.15 18.53 -1.24
C GLU A 161 -2.65 18.25 -1.33
N ASN A 162 -3.46 19.21 -1.78
CA ASN A 162 -4.86 18.96 -2.17
C ASN A 162 -4.99 18.09 -3.44
N LYS A 163 -3.95 17.35 -3.83
CA LYS A 163 -3.89 16.44 -5.00
C LYS A 163 -4.77 15.19 -4.89
N GLY A 164 -5.76 15.18 -3.99
CA GLY A 164 -6.65 14.04 -3.82
C GLY A 164 -6.07 12.92 -2.95
N TYR A 165 -5.19 13.26 -1.99
CA TYR A 165 -4.71 12.33 -0.96
C TYR A 165 -5.77 11.95 0.07
N LEU A 166 -6.83 12.76 0.18
CA LEU A 166 -7.96 12.49 1.07
C LEU A 166 -9.09 11.74 0.37
N GLY A 167 -9.70 10.80 1.08
CA GLY A 167 -10.97 10.19 0.73
C GLY A 167 -12.17 11.13 0.99
N PRO A 168 -13.38 10.72 0.61
CA PRO A 168 -14.60 11.51 0.83
C PRO A 168 -14.91 11.82 2.30
N ASP A 169 -14.37 11.02 3.23
CA ASP A 169 -14.48 11.18 4.67
C ASP A 169 -13.45 12.15 5.26
N GLY A 170 -12.61 12.75 4.40
CA GLY A 170 -11.55 13.67 4.81
C GLY A 170 -10.32 13.00 5.44
N LYS A 171 -10.22 11.66 5.38
CA LYS A 171 -9.06 10.90 5.88
C LYS A 171 -8.10 10.53 4.75
N SER A 172 -6.86 10.21 5.10
CA SER A 172 -5.86 9.74 4.13
C SER A 172 -6.36 8.50 3.39
N LYS A 173 -6.13 8.45 2.06
CA LYS A 173 -6.35 7.26 1.23
C LYS A 173 -5.30 6.18 1.44
N MET A 174 -4.15 6.54 2.03
CA MET A 174 -3.15 5.54 2.42
C MET A 174 -3.76 4.64 3.52
N PRO A 175 -3.81 3.32 3.31
CA PRO A 175 -4.39 2.40 4.28
C PRO A 175 -3.50 2.30 5.53
N SER A 176 -4.09 1.82 6.63
CA SER A 176 -3.31 1.37 7.78
C SER A 176 -2.72 -0.02 7.50
N TYR A 177 -1.50 -0.23 7.97
CA TYR A 177 -0.78 -1.50 7.84
C TYR A 177 -0.57 -2.20 9.20
N ASN A 178 -1.13 -1.67 10.29
CA ASN A 178 -0.84 -2.11 11.66
C ASN A 178 -1.18 -3.59 11.92
N ASP A 179 -2.17 -4.12 11.20
CA ASP A 179 -2.63 -5.50 11.38
C ASP A 179 -1.93 -6.51 10.45
N SER A 180 -1.12 -6.03 9.49
CA SER A 180 -0.54 -6.86 8.42
C SER A 180 0.97 -6.72 8.28
N MET A 181 1.56 -5.60 8.70
CA MET A 181 2.99 -5.36 8.66
C MET A 181 3.62 -5.67 10.01
N THR A 182 4.61 -6.57 10.02
CA THR A 182 5.41 -6.83 11.22
C THR A 182 6.26 -5.61 11.58
N ILE A 183 6.65 -5.51 12.85
CA ILE A 183 7.56 -4.44 13.31
C ILE A 183 8.87 -4.46 12.53
N GLN A 184 9.41 -5.64 12.20
CA GLN A 184 10.65 -5.74 11.43
C GLN A 184 10.47 -5.20 10.00
N GLN A 185 9.35 -5.51 9.34
CA GLN A 185 9.05 -4.96 8.02
C GLN A 185 8.90 -3.43 8.06
N LEU A 186 8.27 -2.88 9.11
CA LEU A 186 8.19 -1.45 9.32
C LEU A 186 9.58 -0.81 9.50
N ILE A 187 10.46 -1.44 10.29
CA ILE A 187 11.85 -0.99 10.46
C ILE A 187 12.59 -0.96 9.12
N ASP A 188 12.47 -2.03 8.35
CA ASP A 188 13.18 -2.15 7.09
C ASP A 188 12.63 -1.18 6.03
N VAL A 189 11.30 -1.04 5.89
CA VAL A 189 10.72 -0.09 4.93
C VAL A 189 11.07 1.35 5.29
N VAL A 190 11.11 1.72 6.57
CA VAL A 190 11.58 3.04 7.00
C VAL A 190 13.05 3.26 6.64
N ALA A 191 13.90 2.23 6.77
CA ALA A 191 15.29 2.30 6.31
C ALA A 191 15.38 2.51 4.78
N TYR A 192 14.47 1.91 4.00
CA TYR A 192 14.34 2.19 2.57
C TYR A 192 13.91 3.63 2.31
N MET A 193 12.87 4.15 2.98
CA MET A 193 12.44 5.55 2.85
C MET A 193 13.59 6.53 3.14
N LYS A 194 14.41 6.23 4.15
CA LYS A 194 15.57 7.05 4.51
C LYS A 194 16.70 6.99 3.48
N SER A 195 16.83 5.93 2.69
CA SER A 195 17.85 5.85 1.64
C SER A 195 17.50 6.68 0.40
N LEU A 196 16.22 7.05 0.21
CA LEU A 196 15.71 7.85 -0.92
C LEU A 196 16.14 9.32 -0.83
N THR A 197 17.44 9.59 -1.01
CA THR A 197 18.04 10.93 -0.91
C THR A 197 18.24 11.61 -2.27
N ALA A 198 18.22 10.85 -3.37
CA ALA A 198 18.35 11.39 -4.71
C ALA A 198 17.14 12.26 -5.09
N GLY A 199 17.39 13.41 -5.72
CA GLY A 199 16.36 14.34 -6.18
C GLY A 199 16.10 15.54 -5.26
N ALA A 200 16.69 15.60 -4.07
CA ALA A 200 16.53 16.73 -3.13
C ALA A 200 17.14 18.07 -3.62
N HIS A 201 17.90 18.08 -4.70
CA HIS A 201 18.64 19.25 -5.22
C HIS A 201 18.38 19.57 -6.70
N ALA A 202 17.37 18.97 -7.34
CA ALA A 202 17.02 19.29 -8.71
C ALA A 202 15.97 20.42 -8.76
N HIS A 203 16.36 21.62 -8.31
CA HIS A 203 15.60 22.86 -8.51
C HIS A 203 16.56 24.02 -8.76
#